data_AF-A0A7K2HRL2-F1
#
_entry.id   AF-A0A7K2HRL2-F1
#
_cell.length_a   1.000
_cell.length_b   1.000
_cell.length_c   1.000
_cell.angle_alpha   90.00
_cell.angle_beta   90.00
_cell.angle_gamma   90.00
#
_symmetry.space_group_name_H-M   'P 1'
#
loop_
_entity.id
_entity.type
_entity.pdbx_description
1 polymer ?
#
loop_
_entity_poly.entity_id
_entity_poly.type
_entity_poly.pdbx_seq_one_letter_code
_entity_poly.pdbx_strand_id
1 'polypeptide(L)'
;MLSRGTVSSVAIALILIQLLVRGWLAATGNFYWDDLVLIGRASTMPILSWDYLGHSHDGHFMPAAFLVAGLSTVIAPVNWLVPAISMIVLQALASLSVWRMIRVIAGPRVGLAALAALTFYLFSPMTVPAFAWWAAALNTLPMQAAMAWIVADAVLLTRARGRRPDARMIVIRSTVVFVVALAFFEKSLFILPVAFVAAVLAARYVDRLDDDTQTASDTDPERPDSPLIRAFTGARALWVSLGIVFVVWTVVFFSVSDATAGQHSATQTMRLVWRSINDAVIPSLVGGPWEWERWVPSPPMGFPPLWMIVLGWVVLAALVWWSVSRRRGAVAVLVCTAVYVVGAQIPVLWNRSSANTALELAQTMRYLPDAAVVLTIAIAVIVASPPTARGVAARHSGDAEARRPASVLVPLAGALAVVSAIISLVSFSNSWRDDPTGDYLANAKRSLAAGQDHPMFDQSLPLEVLLPVAYPNNQISHTFGRVRDRPDFASTTDRLNVLDKAGNMVPGAVTPARTVRPGRGSCSRPEVHGPRRLVLDGPLLQWRWTVAVSYCADMDGDVDMALDGGRTVRVPVRAGLHVAYVQLEGRGRYVNVRPITPGLSLHTGEGRVGEVAEARLVG
;
A
#
# COMPACT_ATOMS: atom_id res chain seq x y z
N MET A 1 34.28 -11.84 21.41
CA MET A 1 32.84 -12.05 21.14
C MET A 1 32.06 -11.00 21.91
N LEU A 2 31.11 -10.29 21.28
CA LEU A 2 30.29 -9.28 21.99
C LEU A 2 29.41 -9.93 23.06
N SER A 3 29.23 -9.27 24.20
CA SER A 3 28.32 -9.74 25.26
C SER A 3 26.86 -9.78 24.74
N ARG A 4 26.01 -10.62 25.34
CA ARG A 4 24.58 -10.68 24.96
C ARG A 4 23.89 -9.32 25.11
N GLY A 5 24.22 -8.56 26.16
CA GLY A 5 23.69 -7.21 26.40
C GLY A 5 24.15 -6.22 25.33
N THR A 6 25.41 -6.28 24.92
CA THR A 6 25.95 -5.43 23.85
C THR A 6 25.26 -5.70 22.51
N VAL A 7 25.05 -6.98 22.15
CA VAL A 7 24.37 -7.34 20.89
C VAL A 7 22.92 -6.82 20.88
N SER A 8 22.18 -6.98 21.96
CA SER A 8 20.81 -6.44 22.04
C SER A 8 20.79 -4.91 21.99
N SER A 9 21.75 -4.24 22.63
CA SER A 9 21.85 -2.78 22.61
C SER A 9 22.16 -2.26 21.19
N VAL A 10 23.08 -2.90 20.47
CA VAL A 10 23.38 -2.57 19.07
C VAL A 10 22.17 -2.85 18.17
N ALA A 11 21.45 -3.96 18.38
CA ALA A 11 20.23 -4.26 17.62
C ALA A 11 19.15 -3.18 17.84
N ILE A 12 18.94 -2.75 19.07
CA ILE A 12 18.00 -1.66 19.40
C ILE A 12 18.47 -0.36 18.75
N ALA A 13 19.75 -0.02 18.81
CA ALA A 13 20.30 1.16 18.16
C ALA A 13 20.08 1.13 16.63
N LEU A 14 20.31 -0.01 15.97
CA LEU A 14 20.05 -0.19 14.54
C LEU A 14 18.55 0.00 14.21
N ILE A 15 17.65 -0.54 15.03
CA ILE A 15 16.21 -0.36 14.86
C ILE A 15 15.85 1.12 15.01
N LEU A 16 16.36 1.80 16.04
CA LEU A 16 16.09 3.23 16.24
C LEU A 16 16.61 4.09 15.09
N ILE A 17 17.83 3.82 14.61
CA ILE A 17 18.39 4.49 13.42
C ILE A 17 17.48 4.27 12.21
N GLN A 18 17.04 3.03 11.99
CA GLN A 18 16.15 2.72 10.89
C GLN A 18 14.80 3.44 11.02
N LEU A 19 14.21 3.50 12.22
CA LEU A 19 12.98 4.24 12.46
C LEU A 19 13.14 5.74 12.24
N LEU A 20 14.31 6.33 12.53
CA LEU A 20 14.60 7.73 12.19
C LEU A 20 14.66 7.93 10.67
N VAL A 21 15.33 7.04 9.93
CA VAL A 21 15.39 7.08 8.46
C VAL A 21 13.99 6.93 7.85
N ARG A 22 13.20 5.97 8.36
CA ARG A 22 11.81 5.76 7.95
C ARG A 22 10.90 6.92 8.34
N GLY A 23 11.14 7.53 9.50
CA GLY A 23 10.45 8.71 10.00
C GLY A 23 10.67 9.91 9.10
N TRP A 24 11.91 10.14 8.66
CA TRP A 24 12.23 11.16 7.66
C TRP A 24 11.53 10.90 6.31
N LEU A 25 11.54 9.65 5.84
CA LEU A 25 10.84 9.28 4.61
C LEU A 25 9.32 9.52 4.72
N ALA A 26 8.70 9.11 5.83
CA ALA A 26 7.28 9.34 6.07
C ALA A 26 6.96 10.84 6.22
N ALA A 27 7.77 11.60 6.95
CA ALA A 27 7.57 13.03 7.19
C ALA A 27 7.69 13.89 5.92
N THR A 28 8.40 13.38 4.91
CA THR A 28 8.57 14.06 3.64
C THR A 28 7.70 13.50 2.51
N GLY A 29 6.97 12.42 2.77
CA GLY A 29 5.95 11.89 1.86
C GLY A 29 4.58 12.51 2.12
N ASN A 30 3.58 12.05 1.36
CA ASN A 30 2.17 12.39 1.58
C ASN A 30 1.26 11.26 1.05
N PHE A 31 -0.05 11.49 1.10
CA PHE A 31 -1.05 10.58 0.54
C PHE A 31 -0.80 10.31 -0.95
N TYR A 32 -1.06 9.08 -1.35
CA TYR A 32 -0.90 8.64 -2.73
C TYR A 32 -1.99 7.63 -3.14
N TRP A 33 -2.58 7.84 -4.32
CA TRP A 33 -3.46 6.91 -5.03
C TRP A 33 -4.52 6.22 -4.14
N ASP A 34 -4.29 4.96 -3.75
CA ASP A 34 -5.22 4.15 -2.94
C ASP A 34 -5.55 4.81 -1.60
N ASP A 35 -4.64 5.61 -1.05
CA ASP A 35 -4.88 6.35 0.18
C ASP A 35 -6.10 7.28 0.04
N LEU A 36 -6.22 7.96 -1.11
CA LEU A 36 -7.34 8.84 -1.43
C LEU A 36 -8.63 8.06 -1.70
N VAL A 37 -8.51 6.85 -2.26
CA VAL A 37 -9.67 5.95 -2.45
C VAL A 37 -10.22 5.50 -1.10
N LEU A 38 -9.36 5.10 -0.17
CA LEU A 38 -9.76 4.72 1.19
C LEU A 38 -10.39 5.90 1.95
N ILE A 39 -9.79 7.10 1.85
CA ILE A 39 -10.37 8.34 2.39
C ILE A 39 -11.74 8.62 1.75
N GLY A 40 -11.84 8.50 0.44
CA GLY A 40 -13.05 8.74 -0.33
C GLY A 40 -14.22 7.88 0.12
N ARG A 41 -14.00 6.57 0.20
CA ARG A 41 -15.01 5.61 0.68
C ARG A 41 -15.35 5.86 2.13
N ALA A 42 -14.35 6.15 2.96
CA ALA A 42 -14.59 6.46 4.36
C ALA A 42 -15.52 7.68 4.42
N SER A 43 -15.26 8.77 3.69
CA SER A 43 -16.07 9.97 3.72
C SER A 43 -17.53 9.77 3.33
N THR A 44 -17.84 8.81 2.46
CA THR A 44 -19.20 8.56 1.96
C THR A 44 -19.95 7.43 2.66
N MET A 45 -19.29 6.66 3.53
CA MET A 45 -19.86 5.48 4.17
C MET A 45 -19.64 5.45 5.70
N PRO A 46 -20.54 4.84 6.48
CA PRO A 46 -20.27 4.53 7.88
C PRO A 46 -19.08 3.57 8.01
N ILE A 47 -18.03 3.94 8.75
CA ILE A 47 -16.77 3.17 8.76
C ILE A 47 -16.87 1.79 9.42
N LEU A 48 -17.97 1.49 10.12
CA LEU A 48 -18.25 0.18 10.71
C LEU A 48 -19.24 -0.65 9.89
N SER A 49 -19.74 -0.13 8.76
CA SER A 49 -20.64 -0.88 7.89
C SER A 49 -19.89 -1.98 7.15
N TRP A 50 -20.61 -3.04 6.79
CA TRP A 50 -20.07 -4.09 5.94
C TRP A 50 -19.78 -3.60 4.52
N ASP A 51 -20.54 -2.63 4.00
CA ASP A 51 -20.27 -2.02 2.68
C ASP A 51 -18.90 -1.33 2.60
N TYR A 52 -18.39 -0.86 3.75
CA TYR A 52 -17.07 -0.28 3.87
C TYR A 52 -16.00 -1.33 4.21
N LEU A 53 -16.18 -2.08 5.31
CA LEU A 53 -15.17 -3.03 5.80
C LEU A 53 -15.04 -4.30 4.95
N GLY A 54 -16.16 -4.77 4.37
CA GLY A 54 -16.24 -5.96 3.55
C GLY A 54 -15.91 -5.72 2.08
N HIS A 55 -15.53 -4.50 1.70
CA HIS A 55 -15.27 -4.15 0.31
C HIS A 55 -14.02 -4.85 -0.25
N SER A 56 -14.16 -5.43 -1.44
CA SER A 56 -13.03 -5.93 -2.23
C SER A 56 -12.41 -4.80 -3.04
N HIS A 57 -11.20 -4.36 -2.66
CA HIS A 57 -10.49 -3.24 -3.28
C HIS A 57 -9.35 -3.76 -4.17
N ASP A 58 -9.49 -3.68 -5.49
CA ASP A 58 -8.47 -4.14 -6.45
C ASP A 58 -7.97 -5.57 -6.19
N GLY A 59 -8.86 -6.45 -5.73
CA GLY A 59 -8.54 -7.84 -5.39
C GLY A 59 -8.00 -8.06 -3.98
N HIS A 60 -7.94 -7.01 -3.15
CA HIS A 60 -7.61 -7.10 -1.74
C HIS A 60 -8.87 -7.19 -0.89
N PHE A 61 -8.87 -8.13 0.05
CA PHE A 61 -9.85 -8.20 1.12
C PHE A 61 -9.15 -7.91 2.45
N MET A 62 -9.29 -6.66 2.92
CA MET A 62 -8.46 -6.10 3.98
C MET A 62 -9.27 -5.28 5.02
N PRO A 63 -10.25 -5.89 5.72
CA PRO A 63 -11.17 -5.18 6.61
C PRO A 63 -10.46 -4.38 7.73
N ALA A 64 -9.34 -4.88 8.26
CA ALA A 64 -8.58 -4.16 9.29
C ALA A 64 -7.83 -2.95 8.72
N ALA A 65 -7.32 -3.04 7.48
CA ALA A 65 -6.71 -1.90 6.79
C ALA A 65 -7.76 -0.81 6.53
N PHE A 66 -8.95 -1.19 6.05
CA PHE A 66 -10.09 -0.29 5.91
C PHE A 66 -10.49 0.37 7.23
N LEU A 67 -10.56 -0.40 8.32
CA LEU A 67 -10.89 0.15 9.64
C LEU A 67 -9.88 1.21 10.08
N VAL A 68 -8.57 0.93 9.95
CA VAL A 68 -7.53 1.90 10.32
C VAL A 68 -7.60 3.15 9.44
N ALA A 69 -7.79 2.99 8.12
CA ALA A 69 -7.93 4.12 7.21
C ALA A 69 -9.19 4.95 7.50
N GLY A 70 -10.28 4.29 7.85
CA GLY A 70 -11.55 4.91 8.21
C GLY A 70 -11.45 5.70 9.50
N LEU A 71 -10.85 5.13 10.54
CA LEU A 71 -10.57 5.81 11.80
C LEU A 71 -9.66 7.03 11.60
N SER A 72 -8.59 6.87 10.82
CA SER A 72 -7.69 7.98 10.44
C SER A 72 -8.48 9.12 9.79
N THR A 73 -9.35 8.79 8.84
CA THR A 73 -10.18 9.77 8.11
C THR A 73 -11.22 10.44 9.00
N VAL A 74 -11.81 9.73 9.96
CA VAL A 74 -12.78 10.31 10.91
C VAL A 74 -12.09 11.24 11.92
N ILE A 75 -10.93 10.85 12.43
CA ILE A 75 -10.20 11.61 13.46
C ILE A 75 -9.54 12.84 12.85
N ALA A 76 -8.87 12.69 11.71
CA ALA A 76 -8.08 13.73 11.08
C ALA A 76 -8.21 13.65 9.55
N PRO A 77 -9.34 14.11 8.97
CA PRO A 77 -9.60 14.02 7.54
C PRO A 77 -8.52 14.74 6.73
N VAL A 78 -7.94 14.01 5.77
CA VAL A 78 -6.90 14.51 4.87
C VAL A 78 -5.75 15.14 5.68
N ASN A 79 -5.29 14.45 6.72
CA ASN A 79 -4.14 14.83 7.54
C ASN A 79 -3.13 13.68 7.55
N TRP A 80 -1.93 13.95 7.03
CA TRP A 80 -0.89 12.94 6.85
C TRP A 80 -0.23 12.46 8.15
N LEU A 81 -0.35 13.21 9.26
CA LEU A 81 0.34 12.90 10.51
C LEU A 81 -0.11 11.54 11.09
N VAL A 82 -1.41 11.25 11.07
CA VAL A 82 -1.96 9.99 11.60
C VAL A 82 -1.48 8.77 10.79
N PRO A 83 -1.59 8.76 9.44
CA PRO A 83 -0.93 7.78 8.58
C PRO A 83 0.56 7.60 8.88
N ALA A 84 1.33 8.68 8.92
CA ALA A 84 2.77 8.63 9.13
C ALA A 84 3.13 7.98 10.49
N ILE A 85 2.42 8.34 11.57
CA ILE A 85 2.61 7.70 12.88
C ILE A 85 2.29 6.21 12.81
N SER A 86 1.18 5.83 12.14
CA SER A 86 0.80 4.42 12.01
C SER A 86 1.88 3.59 11.31
N MET A 87 2.52 4.14 10.26
CA MET A 87 3.62 3.50 9.54
C MET A 87 4.83 3.25 10.43
N ILE A 88 5.21 4.24 11.26
CA ILE A 88 6.37 4.12 12.16
C ILE A 88 6.10 3.12 13.28
N VAL A 89 4.89 3.13 13.86
CA VAL A 89 4.50 2.15 14.88
C VAL A 89 4.51 0.72 14.30
N LEU A 90 3.91 0.52 13.13
CA LEU A 90 3.89 -0.79 12.47
C LEU A 90 5.29 -1.25 12.06
N GLN A 91 6.16 -0.35 11.59
CA GLN A 91 7.56 -0.65 11.29
C GLN A 91 8.34 -1.05 12.54
N ALA A 92 8.11 -0.39 13.68
CA ALA A 92 8.73 -0.75 14.95
C ALA A 92 8.30 -2.16 15.39
N LEU A 93 7.00 -2.47 15.31
CA LEU A 93 6.46 -3.81 15.60
C LEU A 93 7.07 -4.88 14.69
N ALA A 94 7.19 -4.60 13.39
CA ALA A 94 7.82 -5.52 12.43
C ALA A 94 9.31 -5.74 12.76
N SER A 95 10.05 -4.67 13.00
CA SER A 95 11.49 -4.71 13.30
C SER A 95 11.79 -5.47 14.61
N LEU A 96 11.00 -5.24 15.66
CA LEU A 96 11.13 -5.96 16.93
C LEU A 96 10.77 -7.44 16.78
N SER A 97 9.75 -7.76 15.98
CA SER A 97 9.34 -9.15 15.69
C SER A 97 10.41 -9.89 14.89
N VAL A 98 11.00 -9.25 13.89
CA VAL A 98 12.14 -9.79 13.12
C VAL A 98 13.35 -10.00 14.02
N TRP A 99 13.66 -9.05 14.90
CA TRP A 99 14.76 -9.25 15.86
C TRP A 99 14.51 -10.43 16.80
N ARG A 100 13.30 -10.56 17.35
CA ARG A 100 12.89 -11.72 18.16
C ARG A 100 13.06 -13.02 17.38
N MET A 101 12.59 -13.05 16.13
CA MET A 101 12.71 -14.21 15.24
C MET A 101 14.16 -14.62 15.01
N ILE A 102 15.03 -13.66 14.66
CA ILE A 102 16.47 -13.92 14.45
C ILE A 102 17.08 -14.51 15.71
N ARG A 103 16.76 -13.97 16.89
CA ARG A 103 17.26 -14.46 18.18
C ARG A 103 16.82 -15.88 18.48
N VAL A 104 15.57 -16.20 18.17
CA VAL A 104 15.04 -17.57 18.31
C VAL A 104 15.75 -18.51 17.34
N ILE A 105 15.87 -18.17 16.06
CA ILE A 105 16.48 -19.05 15.05
C ILE A 105 17.98 -19.23 15.33
N ALA A 106 18.73 -18.14 15.45
CA ALA A 106 20.19 -18.17 15.55
C ALA A 106 20.71 -18.61 16.92
N GLY A 107 19.93 -18.41 17.99
CA GLY A 107 20.34 -18.73 19.34
C GLY A 107 21.44 -17.81 19.91
N PRO A 108 21.94 -18.09 21.12
CA PRO A 108 22.75 -17.12 21.87
C PRO A 108 24.20 -16.96 21.39
N ARG A 109 24.71 -17.93 20.60
CA ARG A 109 26.14 -18.04 20.25
C ARG A 109 26.54 -17.21 19.02
N VAL A 110 25.57 -16.57 18.33
CA VAL A 110 25.76 -16.11 16.95
C VAL A 110 25.60 -14.58 16.77
N GLY A 111 26.03 -13.83 17.79
CA GLY A 111 25.77 -12.39 17.96
C GLY A 111 25.99 -11.51 16.73
N LEU A 112 27.18 -11.50 16.13
CA LEU A 112 27.50 -10.62 14.98
C LEU A 112 26.71 -10.97 13.71
N ALA A 113 26.53 -12.26 13.42
CA ALA A 113 25.80 -12.66 12.22
C ALA A 113 24.28 -12.52 12.38
N ALA A 114 23.76 -12.54 13.62
CA ALA A 114 22.40 -12.10 13.92
C ALA A 114 22.21 -10.60 13.63
N LEU A 115 23.19 -9.76 13.96
CA LEU A 115 23.16 -8.33 13.59
C LEU A 115 23.24 -8.13 12.08
N ALA A 116 23.99 -8.95 11.34
CA ALA A 116 24.01 -8.89 9.88
C ALA A 116 22.65 -9.21 9.26
N ALA A 117 21.94 -10.25 9.74
CA ALA A 117 20.59 -10.58 9.31
C ALA A 117 19.60 -9.43 9.59
N LEU A 118 19.69 -8.83 10.79
CA LEU A 118 18.86 -7.69 11.17
C LEU A 118 19.16 -6.47 10.29
N THR A 119 20.44 -6.18 10.06
CA THR A 119 20.88 -5.05 9.22
C THR A 119 20.36 -5.20 7.80
N PHE A 120 20.43 -6.41 7.23
CA PHE A 120 19.84 -6.70 5.92
C PHE A 120 18.34 -6.38 5.88
N TYR A 121 17.55 -6.86 6.86
CA TYR A 121 16.12 -6.56 6.91
C TYR A 121 15.84 -5.04 7.01
N LEU A 122 16.52 -4.37 7.94
CA LEU A 122 16.27 -2.97 8.29
C LEU A 122 16.54 -2.02 7.12
N PHE A 123 17.62 -2.27 6.38
CA PHE A 123 18.10 -1.37 5.33
C PHE A 123 17.83 -1.89 3.91
N SER A 124 17.17 -3.04 3.73
CA SER A 124 16.88 -3.55 2.38
C SER A 124 15.99 -2.58 1.58
N PRO A 125 16.40 -2.17 0.36
CA PRO A 125 15.57 -1.37 -0.54
C PRO A 125 14.22 -2.02 -0.89
N MET A 126 14.13 -3.35 -0.83
CA MET A 126 12.90 -4.14 -1.09
C MET A 126 11.71 -3.76 -0.23
N THR A 127 11.95 -3.15 0.94
CA THR A 127 10.90 -2.75 1.88
C THR A 127 10.50 -1.29 1.72
N VAL A 128 11.25 -0.50 0.94
CA VAL A 128 11.10 0.97 0.91
C VAL A 128 9.82 1.42 0.24
N PRO A 129 9.47 0.97 -0.99
CA PRO A 129 8.29 1.51 -1.67
C PRO A 129 6.98 1.15 -0.98
N ALA A 130 6.89 -0.09 -0.47
CA ALA A 130 5.71 -0.52 0.28
C ALA A 130 5.57 0.16 1.65
N PHE A 131 6.68 0.62 2.24
CA PHE A 131 6.61 1.45 3.45
C PHE A 131 6.12 2.86 3.12
N ALA A 132 6.64 3.49 2.06
CA ALA A 132 6.35 4.90 1.75
C ALA A 132 4.89 5.16 1.33
N TRP A 133 4.26 4.18 0.68
CA TRP A 133 2.85 4.22 0.31
C TRP A 133 1.98 3.66 1.44
N TRP A 134 1.16 4.50 2.07
CA TRP A 134 0.46 4.16 3.31
C TRP A 134 -0.50 2.96 3.18
N ALA A 135 -1.34 2.90 2.15
CA ALA A 135 -2.23 1.75 1.91
C ALA A 135 -1.43 0.44 1.78
N ALA A 136 -0.30 0.47 1.07
CA ALA A 136 0.59 -0.69 0.98
C ALA A 136 1.25 -1.02 2.34
N ALA A 137 1.61 0.00 3.11
CA ALA A 137 2.22 -0.14 4.44
C ALA A 137 1.26 -0.80 5.44
N LEU A 138 -0.02 -0.40 5.42
CA LEU A 138 -1.10 -1.02 6.23
C LEU A 138 -1.21 -2.51 5.95
N ASN A 139 -1.01 -2.94 4.72
CA ASN A 139 -1.07 -4.36 4.36
C ASN A 139 0.21 -5.10 4.76
N THR A 140 1.38 -4.58 4.36
CA THR A 140 2.64 -5.34 4.43
C THR A 140 3.28 -5.35 5.81
N LEU A 141 3.19 -4.27 6.59
CA LEU A 141 3.90 -4.19 7.88
C LEU A 141 3.31 -5.15 8.93
N PRO A 142 1.97 -5.27 9.09
CA PRO A 142 1.37 -6.30 9.94
C PRO A 142 1.73 -7.71 9.48
N MET A 143 1.73 -7.97 8.17
CA MET A 143 2.14 -9.27 7.62
C MET A 143 3.59 -9.60 7.97
N GLN A 144 4.53 -8.66 7.81
CA GLN A 144 5.94 -8.88 8.16
C GLN A 144 6.13 -9.15 9.65
N ALA A 145 5.46 -8.38 10.52
CA ALA A 145 5.49 -8.59 11.96
C ALA A 145 4.95 -9.98 12.33
N ALA A 146 3.80 -10.35 11.78
CA ALA A 146 3.15 -11.64 12.03
C ALA A 146 3.96 -12.82 11.50
N MET A 147 4.53 -12.71 10.30
CA MET A 147 5.41 -13.74 9.73
C MET A 147 6.58 -14.00 10.66
N ALA A 148 7.28 -12.95 11.08
CA ALA A 148 8.41 -13.08 11.98
C ALA A 148 8.01 -13.66 13.34
N TRP A 149 6.88 -13.20 13.89
CA TRP A 149 6.36 -13.70 15.16
C TRP A 149 6.04 -15.20 15.12
N ILE A 150 5.30 -15.63 14.11
CA ILE A 150 4.82 -17.01 13.97
C ILE A 150 5.97 -17.96 13.60
N VAL A 151 6.93 -17.52 12.78
CA VAL A 151 8.15 -18.29 12.51
C VAL A 151 8.94 -18.53 13.81
N ALA A 152 9.08 -17.50 14.65
CA ALA A 152 9.74 -17.64 15.95
C ALA A 152 9.00 -18.65 16.85
N ASP A 153 7.68 -18.52 16.96
CA ASP A 153 6.83 -19.40 17.77
C ASP A 153 6.87 -20.85 17.28
N ALA A 154 6.80 -21.07 15.97
CA ALA A 154 6.94 -22.39 15.36
C ALA A 154 8.29 -23.04 15.70
N VAL A 155 9.40 -22.31 15.53
CA VAL A 155 10.74 -22.81 15.87
C VAL A 155 10.87 -23.11 17.37
N LEU A 156 10.28 -22.28 18.24
CA LEU A 156 10.27 -22.53 19.68
C LEU A 156 9.51 -23.81 20.05
N LEU A 157 8.31 -24.01 19.50
CA LEU A 157 7.49 -25.20 19.78
C LEU A 157 8.16 -26.46 19.23
N THR A 158 8.70 -26.41 18.01
CA THR A 158 9.42 -27.52 17.39
C THR A 158 10.64 -27.93 18.21
N ARG A 159 11.44 -26.97 18.72
CA ARG A 159 12.61 -27.28 19.56
C ARG A 159 12.23 -27.88 20.91
N ALA A 160 11.11 -27.45 21.50
CA ALA A 160 10.62 -27.97 22.77
C ALA A 160 9.81 -29.28 22.61
N ARG A 161 9.66 -29.81 21.39
CA ARG A 161 8.76 -30.93 21.05
C ARG A 161 7.35 -30.76 21.63
N GLY A 162 6.85 -29.52 21.67
CA GLY A 162 5.54 -29.19 22.24
C GLY A 162 5.42 -29.33 23.77
N ARG A 163 6.48 -29.73 24.49
CA ARG A 163 6.49 -29.94 25.96
C ARG A 163 6.70 -28.64 26.76
N ARG A 164 6.42 -27.50 26.15
CA ARG A 164 6.60 -26.18 26.75
C ARG A 164 5.40 -25.84 27.65
N PRO A 165 5.59 -25.37 28.90
CA PRO A 165 4.47 -25.01 29.78
C PRO A 165 3.55 -23.93 29.18
N ASP A 166 4.10 -23.03 28.38
CA ASP A 166 3.42 -21.92 27.73
C ASP A 166 2.90 -22.25 26.31
N ALA A 167 3.03 -23.51 25.85
CA ALA A 167 2.72 -23.89 24.47
C ALA A 167 1.29 -23.54 24.04
N ARG A 168 0.30 -23.72 24.93
CA ARG A 168 -1.10 -23.35 24.66
C ARG A 168 -1.25 -21.86 24.38
N MET A 169 -0.58 -21.03 25.18
CA MET A 169 -0.63 -19.57 25.03
C MET A 169 0.07 -19.11 23.75
N ILE A 170 1.18 -19.75 23.38
CA ILE A 170 1.87 -19.51 22.12
C ILE A 170 0.93 -19.79 20.93
N VAL A 171 0.23 -20.93 20.93
CA VAL A 171 -0.72 -21.28 19.86
C VAL A 171 -1.83 -20.23 19.76
N ILE A 172 -2.50 -19.90 20.88
CA ILE A 172 -3.57 -18.89 20.89
C ILE A 172 -3.08 -17.55 20.33
N ARG A 173 -1.94 -17.05 20.83
CA ARG A 173 -1.37 -15.78 20.38
C ARG A 173 -1.01 -15.80 18.90
N SER A 174 -0.34 -16.85 18.43
CA SER A 174 0.01 -17.01 17.01
C SER A 174 -1.22 -17.07 16.12
N THR A 175 -2.30 -17.74 16.55
CA THR A 175 -3.56 -17.80 15.81
C THR A 175 -4.21 -16.42 15.71
N VAL A 176 -4.27 -15.67 16.81
CA VAL A 176 -4.79 -14.30 16.81
C VAL A 176 -3.95 -13.39 15.91
N VAL A 177 -2.62 -13.46 16.02
CA VAL A 177 -1.69 -12.70 15.18
C VAL A 177 -1.89 -13.04 13.70
N PHE A 178 -2.14 -14.31 13.36
CA PHE A 178 -2.40 -14.74 12.00
C PHE A 178 -3.73 -14.18 11.45
N VAL A 179 -4.81 -14.24 12.25
CA VAL A 179 -6.11 -13.65 11.88
C VAL A 179 -5.99 -12.14 11.67
N VAL A 180 -5.29 -11.43 12.56
CA VAL A 180 -5.05 -9.99 12.42
C VAL A 180 -4.27 -9.71 11.13
N ALA A 181 -3.20 -10.44 10.85
CA ALA A 181 -2.41 -10.25 9.62
C ALA A 181 -3.25 -10.50 8.36
N LEU A 182 -4.10 -11.52 8.35
CA LEU A 182 -5.02 -11.79 7.24
C LEU A 182 -6.04 -10.67 7.05
N ALA A 183 -6.56 -10.10 8.14
CA ALA A 183 -7.48 -8.97 8.10
C ALA A 183 -6.84 -7.68 7.54
N PHE A 184 -5.51 -7.57 7.56
CA PHE A 184 -4.78 -6.51 6.87
C PHE A 184 -4.37 -6.88 5.45
N PHE A 185 -4.05 -8.16 5.18
CA PHE A 185 -3.54 -8.55 3.87
C PHE A 185 -3.72 -10.04 3.60
N GLU A 186 -4.40 -10.39 2.52
CA GLU A 186 -4.62 -11.79 2.10
C GLU A 186 -3.31 -12.52 1.80
N LYS A 187 -2.26 -11.79 1.37
CA LYS A 187 -0.91 -12.35 1.15
C LYS A 187 -0.32 -12.97 2.43
N SER A 188 -0.85 -12.63 3.61
CA SER A 188 -0.51 -13.28 4.88
C SER A 188 -0.73 -14.79 4.86
N LEU A 189 -1.52 -15.36 3.94
CA LEU A 189 -1.63 -16.83 3.76
C LEU A 189 -0.26 -17.51 3.56
N PHE A 190 0.75 -16.81 3.03
CA PHE A 190 2.12 -17.33 2.91
C PHE A 190 2.84 -17.54 4.25
N ILE A 191 2.34 -16.99 5.37
CA ILE A 191 2.96 -17.16 6.69
C ILE A 191 2.97 -18.64 7.09
N LEU A 192 1.88 -19.38 6.85
CA LEU A 192 1.79 -20.80 7.22
C LEU A 192 2.87 -21.67 6.56
N PRO A 193 3.02 -21.69 5.21
CA PRO A 193 4.08 -22.48 4.58
C PRO A 193 5.48 -21.99 4.94
N VAL A 194 5.70 -20.68 5.07
CA VAL A 194 7.01 -20.13 5.48
C VAL A 194 7.38 -20.56 6.89
N ALA A 195 6.46 -20.46 7.85
CA ALA A 195 6.68 -20.88 9.23
C ALA A 195 6.96 -22.38 9.33
N PHE A 196 6.21 -23.20 8.58
CA PHE A 196 6.43 -24.65 8.55
C PHE A 196 7.82 -24.99 7.99
N VAL A 197 8.19 -24.43 6.84
CA VAL A 197 9.51 -24.67 6.23
C VAL A 197 10.63 -24.19 7.14
N ALA A 198 10.51 -23.00 7.75
CA ALA A 198 11.50 -22.49 8.69
C ALA A 198 11.66 -23.41 9.91
N ALA A 199 10.56 -23.94 10.46
CA ALA A 199 10.58 -24.90 11.56
C ALA A 199 11.28 -26.21 11.17
N VAL A 200 10.98 -26.77 9.98
CA VAL A 200 11.65 -27.96 9.43
C VAL A 200 13.15 -27.74 9.26
N LEU A 201 13.55 -26.61 8.68
CA LEU A 201 14.96 -26.28 8.47
C LEU A 201 15.71 -26.07 9.79
N ALA A 202 15.06 -25.45 10.78
CA ALA A 202 15.61 -25.26 12.12
C ALA A 202 15.70 -26.56 12.93
N ALA A 203 14.79 -27.52 12.72
CA ALA A 203 14.76 -28.80 13.40
C ALA A 203 15.95 -29.72 13.06
N ARG A 204 16.59 -29.52 11.90
CA ARG A 204 17.69 -30.35 11.39
C ARG A 204 18.91 -30.44 12.31
N TYR A 205 19.06 -29.51 13.25
CA TYR A 205 20.31 -29.34 14.01
C TYR A 205 20.11 -29.27 15.53
N VAL A 206 18.95 -29.67 16.04
CA VAL A 206 18.59 -29.57 17.47
C VAL A 206 19.33 -30.59 18.34
N ASP A 207 19.55 -31.83 17.86
CA ASP A 207 20.11 -32.92 18.70
C ASP A 207 21.59 -32.80 19.04
N ARG A 208 22.36 -31.95 18.36
CA ARG A 208 23.82 -31.84 18.58
C ARG A 208 24.26 -30.70 19.49
N LEU A 209 23.31 -29.91 20.02
CA LEU A 209 23.64 -28.80 20.90
C LEU A 209 23.65 -29.18 22.39
N ASP A 210 22.94 -30.25 22.77
CA ASP A 210 22.86 -30.74 24.16
C ASP A 210 23.89 -31.85 24.48
N ASP A 211 24.51 -32.44 23.45
CA ASP A 211 25.44 -33.59 23.55
C ASP A 211 26.83 -33.23 24.14
N ASP A 212 27.14 -31.93 24.29
CA ASP A 212 28.42 -31.46 24.88
C ASP A 212 28.37 -31.37 26.42
N THR A 213 27.23 -31.67 27.06
CA THR A 213 27.06 -31.49 28.53
C THR A 213 26.30 -32.58 29.27
N GLN A 214 25.82 -33.65 28.62
CA GLN A 214 25.13 -34.73 29.32
C GLN A 214 25.88 -36.04 29.19
N THR A 215 26.49 -36.45 30.30
CA THR A 215 26.80 -37.85 30.59
C THR A 215 25.58 -38.70 30.28
N ALA A 216 25.75 -39.63 29.35
CA ALA A 216 24.74 -40.57 28.91
C ALA A 216 24.08 -41.27 30.12
N SER A 217 22.82 -40.93 30.38
CA SER A 217 21.91 -41.80 31.11
C SER A 217 21.04 -42.50 30.07
N ASP A 218 21.33 -43.78 29.85
CA ASP A 218 20.50 -44.74 29.13
C ASP A 218 19.07 -44.75 29.70
N THR A 219 18.12 -44.13 29.00
CA THR A 219 16.72 -44.57 29.00
C THR A 219 16.01 -44.03 27.76
N ASP A 220 15.55 -44.98 26.94
CA ASP A 220 14.65 -44.88 25.77
C ASP A 220 15.35 -44.68 24.40
N PRO A 221 15.26 -45.66 23.47
CA PRO A 221 15.79 -45.53 22.11
C PRO A 221 14.90 -44.56 21.32
N GLU A 222 15.18 -43.27 21.39
CA GLU A 222 14.47 -42.28 20.58
C GLU A 222 14.68 -42.61 19.09
N ARG A 223 13.58 -42.99 18.41
CA ARG A 223 13.53 -43.14 16.95
C ARG A 223 14.18 -41.92 16.28
N PRO A 224 14.96 -42.10 15.20
CA PRO A 224 15.46 -40.99 14.41
C PRO A 224 14.29 -40.28 13.72
N ASP A 225 13.65 -39.35 14.42
CA ASP A 225 12.58 -38.53 13.89
C ASP A 225 13.16 -37.63 12.82
N SER A 226 12.71 -37.80 11.57
CA SER A 226 13.08 -36.89 10.50
C SER A 226 12.76 -35.43 10.90
N PRO A 227 13.53 -34.43 10.43
CA PRO A 227 13.28 -33.02 10.76
C PRO A 227 11.84 -32.58 10.43
N LEU A 228 11.23 -33.21 9.41
CA LEU A 228 9.85 -33.02 9.02
C LEU A 228 8.89 -33.56 10.09
N ILE A 229 9.08 -34.80 10.54
CA ILE A 229 8.26 -35.39 11.59
C ILE A 229 8.36 -34.54 12.86
N ARG A 230 9.56 -34.14 13.25
CA ARG A 230 9.77 -33.31 14.44
C ARG A 230 9.09 -31.95 14.37
N ALA A 231 9.19 -31.26 13.23
CA ALA A 231 8.52 -29.98 13.04
C ALA A 231 6.99 -30.13 13.08
N PHE A 232 6.48 -31.19 12.46
CA PHE A 232 5.05 -31.47 12.42
C PHE A 232 4.51 -31.85 13.81
N THR A 233 5.15 -32.78 14.51
CA THR A 233 4.69 -33.25 15.83
C THR A 233 4.92 -32.22 16.92
N GLY A 234 6.07 -31.54 16.92
CA GLY A 234 6.45 -30.57 17.96
C GLY A 234 5.61 -29.28 17.95
N ALA A 235 4.99 -28.93 16.82
CA ALA A 235 4.12 -27.77 16.69
C ALA A 235 2.72 -28.13 16.15
N ARG A 236 2.26 -29.38 16.33
CA ARG A 236 1.00 -29.89 15.77
C ARG A 236 -0.21 -28.99 16.05
N ALA A 237 -0.38 -28.56 17.29
CA ALA A 237 -1.51 -27.71 17.68
C ALA A 237 -1.48 -26.34 16.95
N LEU A 238 -0.29 -25.79 16.71
CA LEU A 238 -0.12 -24.56 15.93
C LEU A 238 -0.56 -24.81 14.48
N TRP A 239 -0.08 -25.87 13.84
CA TRP A 239 -0.42 -26.18 12.45
C TRP A 239 -1.90 -26.41 12.23
N VAL A 240 -2.57 -27.12 13.16
CA VAL A 240 -4.02 -27.32 13.09
C VAL A 240 -4.74 -25.99 13.20
N SER A 241 -4.37 -25.15 14.17
CA SER A 241 -5.06 -23.87 14.37
C SER A 241 -4.86 -22.90 13.21
N LEU A 242 -3.62 -22.74 12.73
CA LEU A 242 -3.32 -21.90 11.56
C LEU A 242 -3.92 -22.48 10.28
N GLY A 243 -3.96 -23.81 10.13
CA GLY A 243 -4.56 -24.50 9.00
C GLY A 243 -6.07 -24.28 8.91
N ILE A 244 -6.78 -24.33 10.05
CA ILE A 244 -8.22 -23.99 10.10
C ILE A 244 -8.44 -22.55 9.65
N VAL A 245 -7.68 -21.60 10.21
CA VAL A 245 -7.78 -20.18 9.83
C VAL A 245 -7.47 -19.98 8.34
N PHE A 246 -6.43 -20.63 7.83
CA PHE A 246 -6.04 -20.58 6.42
C PHE A 246 -7.20 -21.01 5.51
N VAL A 247 -7.83 -22.15 5.80
CA VAL A 247 -8.93 -22.68 4.99
C VAL A 247 -10.14 -21.75 5.07
N VAL A 248 -10.55 -21.34 6.28
CA VAL A 248 -11.68 -20.43 6.48
C VAL A 248 -11.46 -19.11 5.74
N TRP A 249 -10.29 -18.49 5.89
CA TRP A 249 -9.97 -17.24 5.22
C TRP A 249 -9.93 -17.38 3.70
N THR A 250 -9.39 -18.49 3.18
CA THR A 250 -9.36 -18.76 1.74
C THR A 250 -10.77 -18.84 1.16
N VAL A 251 -11.69 -19.52 1.86
CA VAL A 251 -13.12 -19.58 1.47
C VAL A 251 -13.75 -18.19 1.49
N VAL A 252 -13.52 -17.40 2.55
CA VAL A 252 -14.03 -16.02 2.64
C VAL A 252 -13.49 -15.16 1.51
N PHE A 253 -12.17 -15.19 1.26
CA PHE A 253 -11.53 -14.41 0.21
C PHE A 253 -12.13 -14.72 -1.16
N PHE A 254 -12.26 -15.99 -1.53
CA PHE A 254 -12.86 -16.36 -2.82
C PHE A 254 -14.36 -16.10 -2.90
N SER A 255 -15.06 -15.94 -1.77
CA SER A 255 -16.48 -15.56 -1.77
C SER A 255 -16.73 -14.06 -1.96
N VAL A 256 -15.69 -13.22 -1.79
CA VAL A 256 -15.80 -11.75 -1.84
C VAL A 256 -14.88 -11.12 -2.90
N SER A 257 -13.88 -11.84 -3.41
CA SER A 257 -12.90 -11.29 -4.34
C SER A 257 -13.36 -11.32 -5.80
N ASP A 258 -13.42 -10.15 -6.43
CA ASP A 258 -13.93 -9.95 -7.79
C ASP A 258 -12.82 -9.76 -8.85
N ALA A 259 -11.53 -9.82 -8.48
CA ALA A 259 -10.46 -9.25 -9.32
C ALA A 259 -9.65 -10.27 -10.13
N THR A 260 -9.78 -10.20 -11.47
CA THR A 260 -8.77 -10.64 -12.43
C THR A 260 -8.57 -9.56 -13.49
N ALA A 261 -7.32 -9.17 -13.75
CA ALA A 261 -7.00 -8.13 -14.73
C ALA A 261 -6.94 -8.68 -16.16
N GLY A 262 -7.96 -8.39 -16.98
CA GLY A 262 -7.93 -8.56 -18.43
C GLY A 262 -7.56 -9.97 -18.91
N GLN A 263 -6.98 -10.07 -20.11
CA GLN A 263 -6.48 -11.34 -20.64
C GLN A 263 -5.08 -11.65 -20.10
N HIS A 264 -4.96 -12.74 -19.34
CA HIS A 264 -3.71 -13.17 -18.74
C HIS A 264 -2.80 -13.89 -19.75
N SER A 265 -1.49 -13.75 -19.56
CA SER A 265 -0.47 -14.45 -20.35
C SER A 265 0.61 -15.03 -19.44
N ALA A 266 0.84 -16.35 -19.54
CA ALA A 266 1.89 -17.03 -18.78
C ALA A 266 3.29 -16.50 -19.16
N THR A 267 3.51 -16.21 -20.44
CA THR A 267 4.76 -15.61 -20.91
C THR A 267 4.97 -14.23 -20.31
N GLN A 268 3.92 -13.40 -20.29
CA GLN A 268 4.02 -12.06 -19.72
C GLN A 268 4.26 -12.09 -18.21
N THR A 269 3.56 -12.98 -17.50
CA THR A 269 3.76 -13.20 -16.06
C THR A 269 5.20 -13.62 -15.78
N MET A 270 5.76 -14.55 -16.56
CA MET A 270 7.14 -15.00 -16.37
C MET A 270 8.16 -13.88 -16.66
N ARG A 271 7.91 -13.02 -17.66
CA ARG A 271 8.75 -11.84 -17.92
C ARG A 271 8.71 -10.87 -16.75
N LEU A 272 7.54 -10.61 -16.18
CA LEU A 272 7.38 -9.75 -15.00
C LEU A 272 8.09 -10.33 -13.77
N VAL A 273 7.98 -11.65 -13.54
CA VAL A 273 8.67 -12.35 -12.45
C VAL A 273 10.19 -12.22 -12.63
N TRP A 274 10.70 -12.51 -13.84
CA TRP A 274 12.13 -12.38 -14.11
C TRP A 274 12.62 -10.94 -13.95
N ARG A 275 11.86 -9.96 -14.45
CA ARG A 275 12.16 -8.52 -14.29
C ARG A 275 12.23 -8.14 -12.81
N SER A 276 11.29 -8.58 -11.99
CA SER A 276 11.34 -8.34 -10.54
C SER A 276 12.57 -8.98 -9.87
N ILE A 277 12.96 -10.18 -10.29
CA ILE A 277 14.16 -10.84 -9.74
C ILE A 277 15.42 -10.08 -10.16
N ASN A 278 15.64 -9.96 -11.46
CA ASN A 278 16.89 -9.47 -12.03
C ASN A 278 17.09 -7.96 -11.81
N ASP A 279 16.01 -7.18 -11.87
CA ASP A 279 16.08 -5.71 -11.84
C ASP A 279 15.66 -5.12 -10.48
N ALA A 280 15.18 -5.94 -9.53
CA ALA A 280 14.86 -5.47 -8.18
C ALA A 280 15.50 -6.31 -7.06
N VAL A 281 15.22 -7.61 -6.99
CA VAL A 281 15.75 -8.47 -5.90
C VAL A 281 17.27 -8.53 -5.91
N ILE A 282 17.88 -8.76 -7.07
CA ILE A 282 19.33 -8.93 -7.21
C ILE A 282 20.11 -7.65 -6.86
N PRO A 283 19.78 -6.47 -7.41
CA PRO A 283 20.41 -5.20 -7.02
C PRO A 283 20.23 -4.86 -5.53
N SER A 284 19.11 -5.27 -4.92
CA SER A 284 18.86 -5.03 -3.49
C SER A 284 19.88 -5.72 -2.58
N LEU A 285 20.53 -6.81 -3.03
CA LEU A 285 21.58 -7.49 -2.26
C LEU A 285 22.82 -6.62 -2.05
N VAL A 286 23.02 -5.60 -2.88
CA VAL A 286 24.12 -4.64 -2.79
C VAL A 286 23.64 -3.23 -2.40
N GLY A 287 22.40 -3.11 -1.95
CA GLY A 287 21.78 -1.84 -1.55
C GLY A 287 21.22 -1.01 -2.71
N GLY A 288 21.14 -1.55 -3.93
CA GLY A 288 20.53 -0.87 -5.09
C GLY A 288 19.04 -1.16 -5.26
N PRO A 289 18.37 -0.59 -6.29
CA PRO A 289 18.93 0.30 -7.31
C PRO A 289 19.17 1.73 -6.79
N TRP A 290 20.11 2.49 -7.38
CA TRP A 290 20.31 3.91 -7.00
C TRP A 290 19.49 4.88 -7.85
N GLU A 291 19.00 4.46 -9.01
CA GLU A 291 18.15 5.29 -9.86
C GLU A 291 16.70 4.89 -9.66
N TRP A 292 15.87 5.88 -9.37
CA TRP A 292 14.43 5.74 -9.19
C TRP A 292 13.76 6.83 -10.00
N GLU A 293 12.87 6.42 -10.90
CA GLU A 293 12.13 7.34 -11.76
C GLU A 293 10.63 7.11 -11.60
N ARG A 294 9.86 8.15 -11.89
CA ARG A 294 8.41 8.04 -11.99
C ARG A 294 7.87 9.01 -13.04
N TRP A 295 6.70 8.67 -13.57
CA TRP A 295 5.81 9.64 -14.20
C TRP A 295 4.61 9.85 -13.28
N VAL A 296 4.21 11.09 -12.99
CA VAL A 296 3.04 11.34 -12.11
C VAL A 296 1.75 10.89 -12.83
N PRO A 297 0.81 10.19 -12.17
CA PRO A 297 0.76 9.77 -10.76
C PRO A 297 1.15 8.29 -10.53
N SER A 298 2.12 7.73 -11.25
CA SER A 298 2.64 6.37 -11.00
C SER A 298 3.59 6.32 -9.78
N PRO A 299 3.75 5.14 -9.15
CA PRO A 299 4.73 4.99 -8.08
C PRO A 299 6.15 4.89 -8.67
N PRO A 300 7.20 5.26 -7.92
CA PRO A 300 8.58 5.12 -8.37
C PRO A 300 8.96 3.69 -8.76
N MET A 301 9.72 3.58 -9.84
CA MET A 301 10.29 2.34 -10.37
C MET A 301 11.81 2.40 -10.29
N GLY A 302 12.42 1.30 -9.85
CA GLY A 302 13.87 1.21 -9.71
C GLY A 302 14.56 0.79 -11.00
N PHE A 303 15.52 1.57 -11.48
CA PHE A 303 16.29 1.30 -12.69
C PHE A 303 17.75 0.99 -12.33
N PRO A 304 18.10 -0.27 -12.00
CA PRO A 304 19.48 -0.60 -11.70
C PRO A 304 20.36 -0.48 -12.95
N PRO A 305 21.49 0.24 -12.90
CA PRO A 305 22.49 0.15 -13.96
C PRO A 305 23.08 -1.27 -14.00
N LEU A 306 23.54 -1.70 -15.18
CA LEU A 306 23.99 -3.07 -15.42
C LEU A 306 25.03 -3.55 -14.41
N TRP A 307 25.95 -2.68 -13.97
CA TRP A 307 26.99 -3.03 -13.02
C TRP A 307 26.42 -3.45 -11.65
N MET A 308 25.29 -2.90 -11.21
CA MET A 308 24.63 -3.30 -9.95
C MET A 308 23.99 -4.67 -10.07
N ILE A 309 23.38 -4.96 -11.22
CA ILE A 309 22.80 -6.28 -11.51
C ILE A 309 23.93 -7.33 -11.47
N VAL A 310 25.03 -7.08 -12.19
CA VAL A 310 26.20 -7.97 -12.22
C VAL A 310 26.79 -8.15 -10.83
N LEU A 311 27.00 -7.06 -10.08
CA LEU A 311 27.54 -7.10 -8.73
C LEU A 311 26.61 -7.87 -7.77
N GLY A 312 25.29 -7.67 -7.87
CA GLY A 312 24.30 -8.40 -7.11
C GLY A 312 24.35 -9.91 -7.36
N TRP A 313 24.46 -10.33 -8.62
CA TRP A 313 24.64 -11.75 -8.98
C TRP A 313 25.97 -12.32 -8.45
N VAL A 314 27.06 -11.56 -8.53
CA VAL A 314 28.36 -11.95 -7.95
C VAL A 314 28.27 -12.14 -6.44
N VAL A 315 27.63 -11.20 -5.74
CA VAL A 315 27.41 -11.30 -4.28
C VAL A 315 26.52 -12.50 -3.96
N LEU A 316 25.45 -12.74 -4.71
CA LEU A 316 24.61 -13.92 -4.53
C LEU A 316 25.41 -15.21 -4.72
N ALA A 317 26.21 -15.31 -5.79
CA ALA A 317 27.05 -16.48 -6.06
C ALA A 317 28.07 -16.71 -4.94
N ALA A 318 28.70 -15.66 -4.42
CA ALA A 318 29.62 -15.73 -3.30
C ALA A 318 28.92 -16.19 -2.00
N LEU A 319 27.71 -15.68 -1.71
CA LEU A 319 26.91 -16.09 -0.55
C LEU A 319 26.45 -17.55 -0.66
N VAL A 320 26.03 -17.99 -1.84
CA VAL A 320 25.66 -19.39 -2.12
C VAL A 320 26.87 -20.29 -1.93
N TRP A 321 28.00 -19.97 -2.55
CA TRP A 321 29.24 -20.72 -2.43
C TRP A 321 29.70 -20.81 -0.97
N TRP A 322 29.72 -19.69 -0.24
CA TRP A 322 30.08 -19.66 1.17
C TRP A 322 29.13 -20.51 2.00
N SER A 323 27.82 -20.39 1.78
CA SER A 323 26.81 -21.13 2.55
C SER A 323 26.96 -22.63 2.34
N VAL A 324 27.06 -23.10 1.10
CA VAL A 324 27.18 -24.53 0.77
C VAL A 324 28.53 -25.10 1.21
N SER A 325 29.62 -24.35 1.03
CA SER A 325 30.96 -24.82 1.39
C SER A 325 31.19 -24.84 2.90
N ARG A 326 30.58 -23.93 3.67
CA ARG A 326 30.85 -23.76 5.10
C ARG A 326 29.76 -24.27 6.03
N ARG A 327 28.50 -24.38 5.59
CA ARG A 327 27.35 -24.69 6.46
C ARG A 327 26.62 -25.95 6.00
N ARG A 328 26.39 -26.88 6.93
CA ARG A 328 25.65 -28.11 6.64
C ARG A 328 24.19 -27.76 6.30
N GLY A 329 23.65 -28.47 5.31
CA GLY A 329 22.27 -28.35 4.80
C GLY A 329 21.86 -26.96 4.28
N ALA A 330 22.81 -26.07 4.01
CA ALA A 330 22.55 -24.77 3.39
C ALA A 330 21.84 -24.87 2.03
N VAL A 331 22.11 -25.91 1.24
CA VAL A 331 21.45 -26.15 -0.05
C VAL A 331 19.93 -26.14 0.08
N ALA A 332 19.39 -26.83 1.09
CA ALA A 332 17.94 -26.88 1.28
C ALA A 332 17.36 -25.51 1.67
N VAL A 333 18.08 -24.73 2.47
CA VAL A 333 17.66 -23.36 2.82
C VAL A 333 17.62 -22.52 1.55
N LEU A 334 18.69 -22.53 0.75
CA LEU A 334 18.80 -21.77 -0.49
C LEU A 334 17.72 -22.14 -1.51
N VAL A 335 17.44 -23.43 -1.69
CA VAL A 335 16.38 -23.92 -2.60
C VAL A 335 15.02 -23.44 -2.12
N CYS A 336 14.68 -23.63 -0.84
CA CYS A 336 13.39 -23.16 -0.30
C CYS A 336 13.23 -21.63 -0.42
N THR A 337 14.31 -20.88 -0.17
CA THR A 337 14.33 -19.42 -0.34
C THR A 337 14.12 -19.02 -1.79
N ALA A 338 14.81 -19.65 -2.74
CA ALA A 338 14.64 -19.37 -4.17
C ALA A 338 13.20 -19.68 -4.64
N VAL A 339 12.64 -20.83 -4.22
CA VAL A 339 11.25 -21.20 -4.52
C VAL A 339 10.28 -20.14 -4.00
N TYR A 340 10.49 -19.61 -2.79
CA TYR A 340 9.63 -18.56 -2.26
C TYR A 340 9.78 -17.23 -3.01
N VAL A 341 11.02 -16.74 -3.17
CA VAL A 341 11.30 -15.44 -3.80
C VAL A 341 10.79 -15.39 -5.23
N VAL A 342 10.81 -16.51 -5.96
CA VAL A 342 10.24 -16.62 -7.31
C VAL A 342 8.73 -16.85 -7.24
N GLY A 343 8.29 -17.87 -6.48
CA GLY A 343 6.92 -18.37 -6.49
C GLY A 343 5.90 -17.43 -5.87
N ALA A 344 6.25 -16.72 -4.79
CA ALA A 344 5.34 -15.79 -4.10
C ALA A 344 4.92 -14.59 -4.97
N GLN A 345 5.64 -14.33 -6.05
CA GLN A 345 5.33 -13.26 -6.99
C GLN A 345 4.33 -13.68 -8.08
N ILE A 346 4.26 -14.98 -8.40
CA ILE A 346 3.45 -15.49 -9.50
C ILE A 346 1.95 -15.16 -9.32
N PRO A 347 1.30 -15.40 -8.17
CA PRO A 347 -0.14 -15.11 -8.03
C PRO A 347 -0.44 -13.62 -8.15
N VAL A 348 0.43 -12.76 -7.59
CA VAL A 348 0.25 -11.31 -7.63
C VAL A 348 0.41 -10.78 -9.05
N LEU A 349 1.47 -11.19 -9.74
CA LEU A 349 1.73 -10.76 -11.11
C LEU A 349 0.72 -11.35 -12.09
N TRP A 350 0.22 -12.57 -11.85
CA TRP A 350 -0.87 -13.13 -12.65
C TRP A 350 -2.15 -12.31 -12.48
N ASN A 351 -2.64 -12.13 -11.26
CA ASN A 351 -3.94 -11.47 -11.02
C ASN A 351 -3.93 -9.98 -11.36
N ARG A 352 -2.78 -9.30 -11.25
CA ARG A 352 -2.65 -7.83 -11.42
C ARG A 352 -1.96 -7.42 -12.71
N SER A 353 -1.76 -8.33 -13.66
CA SER A 353 -1.25 -8.00 -14.99
C SER A 353 -2.07 -8.64 -16.10
N SER A 354 -2.03 -7.98 -17.26
CA SER A 354 -2.58 -8.46 -18.52
C SER A 354 -1.44 -8.71 -19.51
N ALA A 355 -1.76 -9.31 -20.67
CA ALA A 355 -0.81 -9.52 -21.76
C ALA A 355 -0.05 -8.24 -22.20
N ASN A 356 -0.61 -7.06 -21.97
CA ASN A 356 -0.06 -5.76 -22.38
C ASN A 356 0.49 -4.93 -21.21
N THR A 357 0.58 -5.49 -20.00
CA THR A 357 1.11 -4.75 -18.85
C THR A 357 2.60 -4.46 -19.02
N ALA A 358 2.98 -3.19 -18.84
CA ALA A 358 4.37 -2.73 -18.87
C ALA A 358 5.26 -3.51 -17.87
N LEU A 359 6.48 -3.86 -18.28
CA LEU A 359 7.39 -4.67 -17.45
C LEU A 359 7.94 -3.89 -16.26
N GLU A 360 8.02 -2.58 -16.40
CA GLU A 360 8.48 -1.61 -15.42
C GLU A 360 7.65 -1.68 -14.12
N LEU A 361 6.39 -2.12 -14.20
CA LEU A 361 5.55 -2.30 -13.02
C LEU A 361 6.16 -3.30 -12.00
N ALA A 362 6.91 -4.29 -12.47
CA ALA A 362 7.63 -5.24 -11.62
C ALA A 362 8.77 -4.57 -10.81
N GLN A 363 9.26 -3.41 -11.26
CA GLN A 363 10.35 -2.64 -10.64
C GLN A 363 9.85 -1.63 -9.59
N THR A 364 8.55 -1.58 -9.31
CA THR A 364 7.98 -0.78 -8.21
C THR A 364 8.32 -1.35 -6.82
N MET A 365 8.76 -2.61 -6.76
CA MET A 365 9.22 -3.34 -5.56
C MET A 365 8.20 -3.45 -4.40
N ARG A 366 6.98 -2.92 -4.55
CA ARG A 366 5.95 -2.90 -3.51
C ARG A 366 5.47 -4.28 -3.05
N TYR A 367 5.74 -5.33 -3.83
CA TYR A 367 5.41 -6.72 -3.50
C TYR A 367 6.58 -7.56 -2.99
N LEU A 368 7.74 -6.95 -2.76
CA LEU A 368 8.96 -7.61 -2.26
C LEU A 368 9.21 -7.59 -0.74
N PRO A 369 8.47 -6.88 0.14
CA PRO A 369 8.82 -6.87 1.56
C PRO A 369 8.82 -8.24 2.25
N ASP A 370 7.95 -9.18 1.86
CA ASP A 370 7.96 -10.56 2.35
C ASP A 370 9.21 -11.34 1.91
N ALA A 371 9.71 -11.10 0.70
CA ALA A 371 10.97 -11.67 0.25
C ALA A 371 12.15 -11.19 1.12
N ALA A 372 12.15 -9.94 1.58
CA ALA A 372 13.16 -9.44 2.52
C ALA A 372 13.11 -10.18 3.87
N VAL A 373 11.92 -10.48 4.40
CA VAL A 373 11.75 -11.29 5.63
C VAL A 373 12.25 -12.72 5.40
N VAL A 374 11.89 -13.35 4.28
CA VAL A 374 12.32 -14.74 3.99
C VAL A 374 13.82 -14.85 3.76
N LEU A 375 14.45 -13.88 3.09
CA LEU A 375 15.91 -13.79 2.98
C LEU A 375 16.56 -13.62 4.36
N THR A 376 15.93 -12.84 5.25
CA THR A 376 16.39 -12.69 6.64
C THR A 376 16.30 -13.99 7.43
N ILE A 377 15.21 -14.75 7.27
CA ILE A 377 15.05 -16.11 7.83
C ILE A 377 16.16 -17.02 7.29
N ALA A 378 16.41 -16.98 5.99
CA ALA A 378 17.44 -17.80 5.35
C ALA A 378 18.84 -17.51 5.91
N ILE A 379 19.20 -16.23 6.03
CA ILE A 379 20.46 -15.79 6.65
C ILE A 379 20.54 -16.34 8.08
N ALA A 380 19.49 -16.15 8.90
CA ALA A 380 19.48 -16.61 10.28
C ALA A 380 19.64 -18.13 10.40
N VAL A 381 18.96 -18.92 9.56
CA VAL A 381 19.04 -20.39 9.56
C VAL A 381 20.41 -20.88 9.08
N ILE A 382 20.96 -20.33 7.99
CA ILE A 382 22.30 -20.71 7.47
C ILE A 382 23.37 -20.41 8.52
N VAL A 383 23.27 -19.25 9.17
CA VAL A 383 24.19 -18.81 10.21
C VAL A 383 24.09 -19.67 11.47
N ALA A 384 22.89 -20.15 11.82
CA ALA A 384 22.65 -21.10 12.91
C ALA A 384 23.15 -22.52 12.58
N SER A 385 23.27 -22.86 11.30
CA SER A 385 23.60 -24.22 10.85
C SER A 385 25.04 -24.61 11.22
N PRO A 386 25.28 -25.88 11.62
CA PRO A 386 26.62 -26.37 11.97
C PRO A 386 27.64 -26.23 10.83
N PRO A 387 28.92 -26.00 11.13
CA PRO A 387 29.96 -25.94 10.11
C PRO A 387 30.17 -27.31 9.42
N THR A 388 30.53 -27.29 8.13
CA THR A 388 30.98 -28.48 7.38
C THR A 388 32.38 -28.91 7.81
N ALA A 389 32.84 -30.10 7.40
CA ALA A 389 34.23 -30.53 7.66
C ALA A 389 35.26 -29.51 7.14
N ARG A 390 35.05 -28.96 5.92
CA ARG A 390 35.84 -27.84 5.40
C ARG A 390 35.71 -26.56 6.24
N GLY A 391 34.52 -26.27 6.76
CA GLY A 391 34.28 -25.16 7.69
C GLY A 391 34.99 -25.31 9.03
N VAL A 392 35.10 -26.54 9.54
CA VAL A 392 35.86 -26.90 10.75
C VAL A 392 37.36 -26.87 10.49
N ALA A 393 37.83 -27.43 9.37
CA ALA A 393 39.23 -27.38 8.95
C ALA A 393 39.72 -25.93 8.81
N ALA A 394 38.97 -25.06 8.13
CA ALA A 394 39.29 -23.63 8.04
C ALA A 394 39.25 -22.89 9.41
N ARG A 395 38.58 -23.45 10.42
CA ARG A 395 38.59 -22.95 11.80
C ARG A 395 39.82 -23.43 12.59
N HIS A 396 40.36 -24.60 12.29
CA HIS A 396 41.51 -25.20 12.99
C HIS A 396 42.85 -24.93 12.31
N SER A 397 42.88 -24.77 10.98
CA SER A 397 44.09 -24.59 10.17
C SER A 397 44.80 -23.25 10.35
N GLY A 398 44.45 -22.45 11.36
CA GLY A 398 45.36 -21.42 11.85
C GLY A 398 45.85 -20.35 10.86
N ASP A 399 45.17 -20.08 9.75
CA ASP A 399 45.51 -18.91 8.92
C ASP A 399 45.04 -17.63 9.63
N ALA A 400 45.72 -17.27 10.72
CA ALA A 400 45.55 -16.00 11.42
C ALA A 400 45.72 -14.81 10.46
N GLU A 401 46.53 -14.98 9.42
CA GLU A 401 46.79 -14.02 8.35
C GLU A 401 45.62 -13.85 7.38
N ALA A 402 44.89 -14.92 7.03
CA ALA A 402 43.68 -14.82 6.19
C ALA A 402 42.43 -14.35 6.96
N ARG A 403 42.43 -14.47 8.30
CA ARG A 403 41.34 -13.99 9.18
C ARG A 403 41.37 -12.49 9.44
N ARG A 404 42.55 -11.88 9.46
CA ARG A 404 42.72 -10.42 9.64
C ARG A 404 41.97 -9.60 8.58
N PRO A 405 42.14 -9.82 7.27
CA PRO A 405 41.39 -9.08 6.27
C PRO A 405 39.89 -9.40 6.35
N ALA A 406 39.49 -10.67 6.54
CA ALA A 406 38.08 -11.04 6.63
C ALA A 406 37.33 -10.39 7.83
N SER A 407 38.02 -10.17 8.95
CA SER A 407 37.46 -9.50 10.14
C SER A 407 37.15 -8.02 9.93
N VAL A 408 37.79 -7.38 8.94
CA VAL A 408 37.57 -5.97 8.57
C VAL A 408 36.70 -5.86 7.32
N LEU A 409 36.95 -6.70 6.31
CA LEU A 409 36.27 -6.67 5.01
C LEU A 409 34.78 -7.01 5.10
N VAL A 410 34.37 -7.96 5.96
CA VAL A 410 32.94 -8.32 6.08
C VAL A 410 32.13 -7.19 6.72
N PRO A 411 32.54 -6.61 7.88
CA PRO A 411 31.89 -5.41 8.41
C PRO A 411 31.94 -4.23 7.44
N LEU A 412 33.06 -4.01 6.75
CA LEU A 412 33.19 -2.94 5.76
C LEU A 412 32.23 -3.13 4.59
N ALA A 413 32.14 -4.33 4.02
CA ALA A 413 31.20 -4.64 2.95
C ALA A 413 29.74 -4.46 3.42
N GLY A 414 29.43 -4.87 4.66
CA GLY A 414 28.12 -4.64 5.27
C GLY A 414 27.83 -3.14 5.44
N ALA A 415 28.79 -2.35 5.90
CA ALA A 415 28.66 -0.90 6.01
C ALA A 415 28.49 -0.23 4.65
N LEU A 416 29.26 -0.63 3.63
CA LEU A 416 29.12 -0.15 2.26
C LEU A 416 27.76 -0.51 1.65
N ALA A 417 27.24 -1.71 1.92
CA ALA A 417 25.89 -2.10 1.49
C ALA A 417 24.80 -1.26 2.18
N VAL A 418 24.97 -0.92 3.46
CA VAL A 418 24.08 0.00 4.16
C VAL A 418 24.16 1.41 3.55
N VAL A 419 25.36 1.93 3.30
CA VAL A 419 25.53 3.24 2.64
C VAL A 419 24.87 3.24 1.26
N SER A 420 25.10 2.19 0.46
CA SER A 420 24.46 1.97 -0.83
C SER A 420 22.93 1.97 -0.72
N ALA A 421 22.37 1.29 0.28
CA ALA A 421 20.93 1.27 0.53
C ALA A 421 20.38 2.63 0.98
N ILE A 422 21.15 3.42 1.73
CA ILE A 422 20.77 4.79 2.07
C ILE A 422 20.79 5.68 0.83
N ILE A 423 21.76 5.53 -0.09
CA ILE A 423 21.78 6.24 -1.39
C ILE A 423 20.51 5.88 -2.18
N SER A 424 20.19 4.59 -2.29
CA SER A 424 18.95 4.11 -2.91
C SER A 424 17.70 4.72 -2.27
N LEU A 425 17.63 4.74 -0.94
CA LEU A 425 16.49 5.32 -0.21
C LEU A 425 16.36 6.83 -0.41
N VAL A 426 17.46 7.58 -0.45
CA VAL A 426 17.45 9.02 -0.71
C VAL A 426 16.99 9.29 -2.14
N SER A 427 17.49 8.54 -3.13
CA SER A 427 17.03 8.69 -4.51
C SER A 427 15.56 8.31 -4.68
N PHE A 428 15.12 7.21 -4.06
CA PHE A 428 13.70 6.85 -3.99
C PHE A 428 12.89 7.99 -3.38
N SER A 429 13.36 8.57 -2.27
CA SER A 429 12.65 9.66 -1.60
C SER A 429 12.52 10.91 -2.47
N ASN A 430 13.55 11.25 -3.25
CA ASN A 430 13.48 12.36 -4.20
C ASN A 430 12.41 12.09 -5.27
N SER A 431 12.41 10.89 -5.84
CA SER A 431 11.38 10.47 -6.81
C SER A 431 9.99 10.45 -6.19
N TRP A 432 9.84 9.99 -4.93
CA TRP A 432 8.56 9.94 -4.19
C TRP A 432 8.00 11.32 -3.83
N ARG A 433 8.85 12.34 -3.67
CA ARG A 433 8.45 13.72 -3.33
C ARG A 433 7.99 14.57 -4.51
N ASP A 434 8.38 14.21 -5.73
CA ASP A 434 7.93 14.86 -6.98
C ASP A 434 6.42 14.63 -7.29
N ASP A 435 5.55 14.86 -6.29
CA ASP A 435 4.14 14.49 -6.27
C ASP A 435 3.30 15.70 -5.88
N PRO A 436 2.32 16.13 -6.69
CA PRO A 436 1.54 17.33 -6.39
C PRO A 436 0.45 17.09 -5.34
N THR A 437 0.16 15.85 -4.96
CA THR A 437 -0.99 15.51 -4.09
C THR A 437 -0.92 16.22 -2.75
N GLY A 438 0.26 16.22 -2.10
CA GLY A 438 0.40 16.84 -0.79
C GLY A 438 0.08 18.34 -0.79
N ASP A 439 0.65 19.07 -1.75
CA ASP A 439 0.44 20.50 -1.91
C ASP A 439 -1.00 20.81 -2.35
N TYR A 440 -1.55 20.03 -3.29
CA TYR A 440 -2.93 20.14 -3.72
C TYR A 440 -3.90 20.02 -2.55
N LEU A 441 -3.76 18.97 -1.72
CA LEU A 441 -4.63 18.75 -0.57
C LEU A 441 -4.52 19.87 0.48
N ALA A 442 -3.31 20.36 0.72
CA ALA A 442 -3.07 21.45 1.67
C ALA A 442 -3.68 22.78 1.18
N ASN A 443 -3.51 23.11 -0.10
CA ASN A 443 -4.10 24.29 -0.72
C ASN A 443 -5.63 24.19 -0.76
N ALA A 444 -6.16 23.05 -1.20
CA ALA A 444 -7.60 22.80 -1.29
C ALA A 444 -8.27 22.94 0.07
N LYS A 445 -7.70 22.37 1.14
CA LYS A 445 -8.24 22.55 2.50
C LYS A 445 -8.31 24.02 2.91
N ARG A 446 -7.26 24.80 2.64
CA ARG A 446 -7.23 26.23 2.97
C ARG A 446 -8.24 27.02 2.13
N SER A 447 -8.32 26.75 0.83
CA SER A 447 -9.25 27.44 -0.07
C SER A 447 -10.71 27.08 0.19
N LEU A 448 -11.02 25.81 0.46
CA LEU A 448 -12.36 25.36 0.85
C LEU A 448 -12.80 26.00 2.17
N ALA A 449 -11.90 26.08 3.16
CA ALA A 449 -12.19 26.74 4.44
C ALA A 449 -12.46 28.24 4.28
N ALA A 450 -11.83 28.90 3.29
CA ALA A 450 -12.06 30.32 3.01
C ALA A 450 -13.32 30.59 2.14
N GLY A 451 -13.80 29.61 1.38
CA GLY A 451 -14.88 29.76 0.41
C GLY A 451 -16.16 29.00 0.76
N GLN A 452 -16.66 29.19 2.00
CA GLN A 452 -17.83 28.44 2.50
C GLN A 452 -19.19 29.09 2.15
N ASP A 453 -19.19 30.33 1.66
CA ASP A 453 -20.40 31.15 1.51
C ASP A 453 -21.39 30.61 0.46
N HIS A 454 -20.90 29.85 -0.51
CA HIS A 454 -21.70 29.34 -1.62
C HIS A 454 -21.45 27.84 -1.83
N PRO A 455 -22.49 27.06 -2.19
CA PRO A 455 -22.29 25.68 -2.59
C PRO A 455 -21.32 25.58 -3.78
N MET A 456 -20.54 24.52 -3.78
CA MET A 456 -19.59 24.21 -4.83
C MET A 456 -20.04 22.96 -5.59
N PHE A 457 -19.81 22.91 -6.88
CA PHE A 457 -20.02 21.69 -7.63
C PHE A 457 -19.01 20.62 -7.26
N ASP A 458 -19.48 19.38 -7.25
CA ASP A 458 -18.57 18.25 -7.20
C ASP A 458 -17.83 18.13 -8.54
N GLN A 459 -16.51 18.00 -8.45
CA GLN A 459 -15.60 17.94 -9.58
C GLN A 459 -14.55 16.86 -9.36
N SER A 460 -13.98 16.36 -10.44
CA SER A 460 -12.86 15.44 -10.36
C SER A 460 -11.60 16.14 -9.84
N LEU A 461 -10.81 15.40 -9.07
CA LEU A 461 -9.44 15.74 -8.75
C LEU A 461 -8.61 15.85 -10.05
N PRO A 462 -7.51 16.63 -10.05
CA PRO A 462 -6.56 16.65 -11.15
C PRO A 462 -6.05 15.25 -11.50
N LEU A 463 -5.71 15.04 -12.78
CA LEU A 463 -5.18 13.76 -13.27
C LEU A 463 -3.88 13.38 -12.56
N GLU A 464 -3.13 14.39 -12.15
CA GLU A 464 -1.87 14.27 -11.42
C GLU A 464 -2.05 13.85 -9.95
N VAL A 465 -3.29 13.88 -9.43
CA VAL A 465 -3.63 13.51 -8.04
C VAL A 465 -4.35 12.16 -7.99
N LEU A 466 -5.47 12.01 -8.71
CA LEU A 466 -6.21 10.75 -8.77
C LEU A 466 -6.97 10.62 -10.09
N LEU A 467 -6.66 9.57 -10.85
CA LEU A 467 -7.18 9.38 -12.20
C LEU A 467 -8.68 9.00 -12.21
N PRO A 468 -9.41 9.27 -13.32
CA PRO A 468 -10.83 8.94 -13.46
C PRO A 468 -11.20 7.47 -13.30
N VAL A 469 -10.24 6.54 -13.47
CA VAL A 469 -10.47 5.11 -13.23
C VAL A 469 -10.88 4.81 -11.79
N ALA A 470 -10.56 5.70 -10.84
CA ALA A 470 -10.94 5.59 -9.44
C ALA A 470 -12.33 6.19 -9.14
N TYR A 471 -13.11 6.60 -10.15
CA TYR A 471 -14.48 7.08 -9.96
C TYR A 471 -15.32 6.05 -9.17
N PRO A 472 -16.16 6.48 -8.20
CA PRO A 472 -16.45 7.87 -7.82
C PRO A 472 -15.47 8.51 -6.81
N ASN A 473 -14.47 7.76 -6.32
CA ASN A 473 -13.57 8.26 -5.29
C ASN A 473 -12.61 9.36 -5.77
N ASN A 474 -12.51 9.58 -7.09
CA ASN A 474 -11.76 10.69 -7.67
C ASN A 474 -12.49 12.05 -7.59
N GLN A 475 -13.67 12.13 -6.97
CA GLN A 475 -14.40 13.39 -6.79
C GLN A 475 -13.94 14.13 -5.51
N ILE A 476 -13.98 15.46 -5.53
CA ILE A 476 -13.62 16.28 -4.37
C ILE A 476 -14.56 16.07 -3.19
N SER A 477 -15.84 15.75 -3.44
CA SER A 477 -16.81 15.41 -2.39
C SER A 477 -16.45 14.13 -1.62
N HIS A 478 -15.76 13.18 -2.26
CA HIS A 478 -15.25 11.98 -1.62
C HIS A 478 -14.01 12.31 -0.78
N THR A 479 -13.05 13.04 -1.36
CA THR A 479 -11.77 13.33 -0.69
C THR A 479 -11.94 14.29 0.49
N PHE A 480 -12.70 15.36 0.31
CA PHE A 480 -12.92 16.40 1.32
C PHE A 480 -14.25 16.25 2.06
N GLY A 481 -15.05 15.20 1.81
CA GLY A 481 -16.40 15.04 2.35
C GLY A 481 -16.49 15.13 3.87
N ARG A 482 -15.45 14.68 4.59
CA ARG A 482 -15.34 14.77 6.06
C ARG A 482 -14.57 15.98 6.60
N VAL A 483 -13.99 16.80 5.73
CA VAL A 483 -13.44 18.10 6.16
C VAL A 483 -14.61 18.96 6.64
N ARG A 484 -14.47 19.57 7.82
CA ARG A 484 -15.53 20.37 8.44
C ARG A 484 -15.66 21.73 7.77
N ASP A 485 -14.54 22.44 7.65
CA ASP A 485 -14.48 23.79 7.10
C ASP A 485 -14.41 23.72 5.57
N ARG A 486 -15.56 23.58 4.91
CA ARG A 486 -15.71 23.52 3.45
C ARG A 486 -17.11 23.98 3.02
N PRO A 487 -17.28 24.40 1.76
CA PRO A 487 -18.61 24.57 1.18
C PRO A 487 -19.38 23.25 1.10
N ASP A 488 -20.71 23.37 1.00
CA ASP A 488 -21.57 22.26 0.62
C ASP A 488 -21.31 21.86 -0.83
N PHE A 489 -21.17 20.55 -1.08
CA PHE A 489 -21.10 20.02 -2.44
C PHE A 489 -22.52 19.77 -2.95
N ALA A 490 -22.95 20.54 -3.94
CA ALA A 490 -24.33 20.52 -4.44
C ALA A 490 -24.36 20.50 -5.98
N SER A 491 -25.54 20.25 -6.55
CA SER A 491 -25.77 20.33 -8.00
C SER A 491 -26.23 21.71 -8.47
N THR A 492 -26.39 22.68 -7.57
CA THR A 492 -26.79 24.07 -7.88
C THR A 492 -25.92 25.07 -7.13
N THR A 493 -25.60 26.20 -7.77
CA THR A 493 -24.92 27.33 -7.13
C THR A 493 -25.22 28.64 -7.89
N ASP A 494 -25.17 29.76 -7.19
CA ASP A 494 -25.20 31.12 -7.74
C ASP A 494 -23.80 31.65 -8.07
N ARG A 495 -22.75 30.97 -7.58
CA ARG A 495 -21.35 31.33 -7.82
C ARG A 495 -20.52 30.12 -8.22
N LEU A 496 -20.17 30.03 -9.50
CA LEU A 496 -19.35 28.95 -10.02
C LEU A 496 -17.88 29.15 -9.64
N ASN A 497 -17.40 28.33 -8.71
CA ASN A 497 -15.98 28.22 -8.36
C ASN A 497 -15.48 26.81 -8.63
N VAL A 498 -14.19 26.69 -8.94
CA VAL A 498 -13.49 25.42 -9.16
C VAL A 498 -12.21 25.38 -8.34
N LEU A 499 -11.73 24.18 -8.00
CA LEU A 499 -10.33 24.03 -7.56
C LEU A 499 -9.44 23.87 -8.80
N ASP A 500 -8.43 24.72 -8.93
CA ASP A 500 -7.40 24.61 -9.97
C ASP A 500 -6.47 23.41 -9.73
N LYS A 501 -5.54 23.17 -10.66
CA LYS A 501 -4.55 22.08 -10.54
C LYS A 501 -3.67 22.15 -9.28
N ALA A 502 -3.52 23.32 -8.67
CA ALA A 502 -2.75 23.52 -7.45
C ALA A 502 -3.62 23.43 -6.19
N GLY A 503 -4.94 23.22 -6.33
CA GLY A 503 -5.87 23.15 -5.23
C GLY A 503 -6.37 24.51 -4.75
N ASN A 504 -6.20 25.59 -5.51
CA ASN A 504 -6.73 26.90 -5.14
C ASN A 504 -8.15 27.06 -5.68
N MET A 505 -9.05 27.62 -4.87
CA MET A 505 -10.39 27.98 -5.32
C MET A 505 -10.31 29.22 -6.22
N VAL A 506 -10.74 29.08 -7.46
CA VAL A 506 -10.73 30.13 -8.49
C VAL A 506 -12.11 30.23 -9.16
N PRO A 507 -12.43 31.38 -9.80
CA PRO A 507 -13.65 31.49 -10.59
C PRO A 507 -13.71 30.43 -11.70
N GLY A 508 -14.84 29.75 -11.78
CA GLY A 508 -15.14 28.79 -12.84
C GLY A 508 -16.00 29.38 -13.95
N ALA A 509 -16.01 28.71 -15.08
CA ALA A 509 -16.91 28.99 -16.21
C ALA A 509 -17.41 27.68 -16.82
N VAL A 510 -18.45 27.80 -17.64
CA VAL A 510 -19.02 26.69 -18.40
C VAL A 510 -18.51 26.75 -19.84
N THR A 511 -17.86 25.68 -20.28
CA THR A 511 -17.39 25.54 -21.67
C THR A 511 -18.56 25.60 -22.66
N PRO A 512 -18.38 26.15 -23.87
CA PRO A 512 -19.47 26.37 -24.82
C PRO A 512 -19.78 25.11 -25.63
N ALA A 513 -20.13 23.99 -24.99
CA ALA A 513 -20.54 22.80 -25.74
C ALA A 513 -21.86 23.06 -26.48
N ARG A 514 -22.81 23.74 -25.85
CA ARG A 514 -24.03 24.30 -26.46
C ARG A 514 -24.36 25.66 -25.85
N THR A 515 -25.22 26.40 -26.54
CA THR A 515 -25.81 27.64 -26.04
C THR A 515 -27.31 27.47 -25.82
N VAL A 516 -27.83 28.09 -24.77
CA VAL A 516 -29.25 28.27 -24.52
C VAL A 516 -29.66 29.58 -25.17
N ARG A 517 -30.63 29.55 -26.09
CA ARG A 517 -31.12 30.78 -26.73
C ARG A 517 -31.86 31.66 -25.72
N PRO A 518 -31.71 33.00 -25.79
CA PRO A 518 -32.44 33.91 -24.91
C PRO A 518 -33.96 33.76 -25.10
N GLY A 519 -34.68 33.94 -24.00
CA GLY A 519 -36.12 34.02 -23.97
C GLY A 519 -36.66 35.22 -24.75
N ARG A 520 -37.94 35.16 -25.13
CA ARG A 520 -38.58 36.22 -25.92
C ARG A 520 -39.05 37.42 -25.09
N GLY A 521 -39.02 37.32 -23.76
CA GLY A 521 -39.45 38.38 -22.84
C GLY A 521 -38.32 39.34 -22.47
N SER A 522 -38.47 40.00 -21.32
CA SER A 522 -37.44 40.85 -20.71
C SER A 522 -37.60 40.82 -19.18
N CYS A 523 -36.66 41.38 -18.43
CA CYS A 523 -36.78 41.47 -16.97
C CYS A 523 -38.05 42.21 -16.51
N SER A 524 -38.56 43.17 -17.30
CA SER A 524 -39.82 43.87 -17.02
C SER A 524 -41.09 43.10 -17.44
N ARG A 525 -40.93 42.10 -18.30
CA ARG A 525 -42.00 41.25 -18.85
C ARG A 525 -41.50 39.80 -18.95
N PRO A 526 -41.38 39.09 -17.81
CA PRO A 526 -40.95 37.69 -17.77
C PRO A 526 -41.83 36.79 -18.65
N GLU A 527 -41.26 35.81 -19.36
CA GLU A 527 -42.01 34.90 -20.26
C GLU A 527 -42.26 33.48 -19.69
N VAL A 528 -41.60 33.11 -18.60
CA VAL A 528 -41.71 31.77 -17.99
C VAL A 528 -42.63 31.86 -16.77
N HIS A 529 -43.91 31.56 -16.97
CA HIS A 529 -44.94 31.47 -15.90
C HIS A 529 -45.37 30.03 -15.57
N GLY A 530 -44.78 29.05 -16.26
CA GLY A 530 -45.13 27.63 -16.19
C GLY A 530 -44.12 26.76 -16.94
N PRO A 531 -44.41 25.45 -17.13
CA PRO A 531 -43.48 24.54 -17.80
C PRO A 531 -43.05 25.04 -19.18
N ARG A 532 -41.75 25.16 -19.40
CA ARG A 532 -41.15 25.68 -20.63
C ARG A 532 -39.92 24.87 -21.03
N ARG A 533 -39.63 24.86 -22.33
CA ARG A 533 -38.41 24.29 -22.89
C ARG A 533 -37.51 25.40 -23.40
N LEU A 534 -36.31 25.50 -22.83
CA LEU A 534 -35.25 26.37 -23.34
C LEU A 534 -34.53 25.62 -24.47
N VAL A 535 -34.42 26.25 -25.64
CA VAL A 535 -33.90 25.60 -26.85
C VAL A 535 -32.39 25.71 -26.90
N LEU A 536 -31.72 24.58 -27.09
CA LEU A 536 -30.29 24.51 -27.35
C LEU A 536 -30.00 24.69 -28.84
N ASP A 537 -28.85 25.27 -29.17
CA ASP A 537 -28.35 25.42 -30.54
C ASP A 537 -27.93 24.09 -31.22
N GLY A 538 -27.89 23.00 -30.46
CA GLY A 538 -27.63 21.66 -30.96
C GLY A 538 -27.95 20.57 -29.92
N PRO A 539 -27.94 19.28 -30.32
CA PRO A 539 -28.22 18.19 -29.40
C PRO A 539 -27.04 17.90 -28.44
N LEU A 540 -27.36 17.49 -27.22
CA LEU A 540 -26.45 16.95 -26.21
C LEU A 540 -26.51 15.42 -26.20
N LEU A 541 -25.35 14.77 -26.04
CA LEU A 541 -25.26 13.35 -25.73
C LEU A 541 -25.61 13.08 -24.25
N GLN A 542 -25.85 11.82 -23.90
CA GLN A 542 -26.14 11.41 -22.52
C GLN A 542 -24.90 11.62 -21.65
N TRP A 543 -24.95 12.62 -20.77
CA TRP A 543 -23.84 12.98 -19.90
C TRP A 543 -24.32 13.82 -18.70
N ARG A 544 -23.40 14.15 -17.79
CA ARG A 544 -23.62 15.16 -16.74
C ARG A 544 -23.15 16.51 -17.26
N TRP A 545 -24.08 17.39 -17.58
CA TRP A 545 -23.81 18.71 -18.13
C TRP A 545 -23.99 19.79 -17.07
N THR A 546 -23.19 20.85 -17.16
CA THR A 546 -23.41 22.08 -16.39
C THR A 546 -24.09 23.12 -17.26
N VAL A 547 -25.19 23.68 -16.77
CA VAL A 547 -25.96 24.74 -17.41
C VAL A 547 -25.73 26.04 -16.64
N ALA A 548 -25.23 27.08 -17.32
CA ALA A 548 -25.18 28.45 -16.82
C ALA A 548 -26.23 29.27 -17.55
N VAL A 549 -27.26 29.75 -16.83
CA VAL A 549 -28.32 30.56 -17.42
C VAL A 549 -28.54 31.80 -16.57
N SER A 550 -28.39 32.97 -17.20
CA SER A 550 -28.82 34.23 -16.60
C SER A 550 -30.33 34.30 -16.57
N TYR A 551 -30.90 34.86 -15.50
CA TYR A 551 -32.35 35.03 -15.37
C TYR A 551 -32.69 36.33 -14.65
N CYS A 552 -33.91 36.79 -14.88
CA CYS A 552 -34.56 37.84 -14.10
C CYS A 552 -35.84 37.29 -13.50
N ALA A 553 -35.94 37.21 -12.17
CA ALA A 553 -37.14 36.78 -11.48
C ALA A 553 -37.87 37.97 -10.82
N ASP A 554 -39.19 37.90 -10.75
CA ASP A 554 -40.03 38.90 -10.08
C ASP A 554 -40.04 38.75 -8.56
N MET A 555 -39.83 37.54 -8.04
CA MET A 555 -39.74 37.22 -6.63
C MET A 555 -38.75 36.08 -6.37
N ASP A 556 -38.38 35.90 -5.10
CA ASP A 556 -37.62 34.72 -4.67
C ASP A 556 -38.49 33.46 -4.79
N GLY A 557 -37.87 32.34 -5.15
CA GLY A 557 -38.58 31.07 -5.26
C GLY A 557 -37.72 29.96 -5.82
N ASP A 558 -38.39 28.96 -6.39
CA ASP A 558 -37.75 27.77 -6.91
C ASP A 558 -38.25 27.41 -8.31
N VAL A 559 -37.32 26.92 -9.13
CA VAL A 559 -37.61 26.32 -10.45
C VAL A 559 -37.10 24.88 -10.50
N ASP A 560 -37.84 24.00 -11.15
CA ASP A 560 -37.39 22.67 -11.51
C ASP A 560 -36.71 22.71 -12.89
N MET A 561 -35.48 22.19 -12.98
CA MET A 561 -34.73 22.09 -14.22
C MET A 561 -34.37 20.62 -14.54
N ALA A 562 -34.47 20.21 -15.80
CA ALA A 562 -34.12 18.86 -16.24
C ALA A 562 -33.70 18.80 -17.72
N LEU A 563 -32.73 17.95 -18.04
CA LEU A 563 -32.49 17.47 -19.40
C LEU A 563 -33.35 16.25 -19.71
N ASP A 564 -33.54 15.93 -20.99
CA ASP A 564 -34.32 14.76 -21.38
C ASP A 564 -33.61 13.47 -20.92
N GLY A 565 -34.36 12.56 -20.29
CA GLY A 565 -33.82 11.33 -19.70
C GLY A 565 -33.07 11.54 -18.38
N GLY A 566 -33.04 12.78 -17.86
CA GLY A 566 -32.45 13.16 -16.60
C GLY A 566 -33.42 13.19 -15.43
N ARG A 567 -32.87 13.28 -14.21
CA ARG A 567 -33.65 13.63 -13.02
C ARG A 567 -33.88 15.14 -12.96
N THR A 568 -35.02 15.54 -12.43
CA THR A 568 -35.32 16.94 -12.12
C THR A 568 -34.47 17.43 -10.95
N VAL A 569 -33.87 18.60 -11.11
CA VAL A 569 -33.11 19.30 -10.08
C VAL A 569 -33.85 20.58 -9.70
N ARG A 570 -34.03 20.80 -8.39
CA ARG A 570 -34.63 22.00 -7.81
C ARG A 570 -33.57 23.10 -7.74
N VAL A 571 -33.83 24.23 -8.37
CA VAL A 571 -32.90 25.37 -8.47
C VAL A 571 -33.52 26.58 -7.78
N PRO A 572 -32.90 27.09 -6.68
CA PRO A 572 -33.36 28.31 -6.04
C PRO A 572 -33.09 29.52 -6.94
N VAL A 573 -34.04 30.44 -7.01
CA VAL A 573 -33.96 31.69 -7.74
C VAL A 573 -34.24 32.88 -6.82
N ARG A 574 -33.57 34.00 -7.07
CA ARG A 574 -33.72 35.25 -6.32
C ARG A 574 -34.32 36.33 -7.21
N ALA A 575 -35.09 37.23 -6.62
CA ALA A 575 -35.65 38.39 -7.30
C ALA A 575 -34.55 39.25 -7.92
N GLY A 576 -34.81 39.78 -9.12
CA GLY A 576 -33.85 40.57 -9.89
C GLY A 576 -32.99 39.74 -10.85
N LEU A 577 -31.94 40.37 -11.39
CA LEU A 577 -31.02 39.78 -12.37
C LEU A 577 -29.92 38.97 -11.68
N HIS A 578 -29.85 37.68 -11.99
CA HIS A 578 -28.86 36.75 -11.45
C HIS A 578 -28.42 35.72 -12.50
N VAL A 579 -27.47 34.86 -12.13
CA VAL A 579 -27.10 33.67 -12.88
C VAL A 579 -27.34 32.44 -12.02
N ALA A 580 -27.91 31.40 -12.62
CA ALA A 580 -28.00 30.08 -12.01
C ALA A 580 -27.04 29.13 -12.72
N TYR A 581 -26.23 28.43 -11.93
CA TYR A 581 -25.46 27.28 -12.38
C TYR A 581 -26.14 26.01 -11.88
N VAL A 582 -26.37 25.05 -12.76
CA VAL A 582 -26.95 23.75 -12.40
C VAL A 582 -26.28 22.60 -13.13
N GLN A 583 -25.94 21.53 -12.41
CA GLN A 583 -25.52 20.25 -12.97
C GLN A 583 -26.74 19.36 -13.22
N LEU A 584 -26.96 19.00 -14.49
CA LEU A 584 -28.06 18.16 -14.96
C LEU A 584 -27.50 16.94 -15.70
N GLU A 585 -27.94 15.76 -15.31
CA GLU A 585 -27.72 14.55 -16.11
C GLU A 585 -28.77 14.46 -17.21
N GLY A 586 -28.40 14.04 -18.41
CA GLY A 586 -29.34 13.78 -19.50
C GLY A 586 -28.77 14.08 -20.87
N ARG A 587 -29.68 14.21 -21.85
CA ARG A 587 -29.39 14.41 -23.26
C ARG A 587 -30.44 15.32 -23.90
N GLY A 588 -30.35 15.51 -25.22
CA GLY A 588 -31.43 16.09 -26.02
C GLY A 588 -31.16 17.52 -26.47
N ARG A 589 -32.22 18.25 -26.83
CA ARG A 589 -32.14 19.59 -27.45
C ARG A 589 -32.73 20.70 -26.60
N TYR A 590 -33.19 20.36 -25.39
CA TYR A 590 -33.92 21.29 -24.54
C TYR A 590 -33.48 21.15 -23.09
N VAL A 591 -33.48 22.27 -22.37
CA VAL A 591 -33.53 22.28 -20.90
C VAL A 591 -34.99 22.54 -20.52
N ASN A 592 -35.62 21.58 -19.85
CA ASN A 592 -36.96 21.73 -19.32
C ASN A 592 -36.87 22.58 -18.04
N VAL A 593 -37.67 23.64 -17.95
CA VAL A 593 -37.74 24.56 -16.80
C VAL A 593 -39.18 24.70 -16.37
N ARG A 594 -39.45 24.63 -15.07
CA ARG A 594 -40.79 24.79 -14.50
C ARG A 594 -40.72 25.59 -13.20
N PRO A 595 -41.31 26.79 -13.13
CA PRO A 595 -41.54 27.47 -11.85
C PRO A 595 -42.41 26.62 -10.93
N ILE A 596 -42.04 26.53 -9.67
CA ILE A 596 -42.77 25.73 -8.67
C ILE A 596 -43.37 26.62 -7.58
N THR A 597 -42.71 27.72 -7.26
CA THR A 597 -43.26 28.73 -6.36
C THR A 597 -44.46 29.42 -7.03
N PRO A 598 -45.66 29.41 -6.41
CA PRO A 598 -46.83 30.09 -6.97
C PRO A 598 -46.58 31.59 -7.17
N GLY A 599 -46.92 32.11 -8.35
CA GLY A 599 -46.71 33.51 -8.70
C GLY A 599 -45.34 33.84 -9.28
N LEU A 600 -44.35 32.95 -9.15
CA LEU A 600 -43.01 33.15 -9.69
C LEU A 600 -43.02 33.20 -11.22
N SER A 601 -42.48 34.28 -11.76
CA SER A 601 -42.26 34.48 -13.19
C SER A 601 -40.82 34.85 -13.46
N LEU A 602 -40.18 34.20 -14.45
CA LEU A 602 -38.80 34.53 -14.82
C LEU A 602 -38.61 34.74 -16.33
N HIS A 603 -37.69 35.65 -16.65
CA HIS A 603 -37.08 35.80 -17.96
C HIS A 603 -35.76 35.05 -17.98
N THR A 604 -35.47 34.30 -19.05
CA THR A 604 -34.18 33.63 -19.23
C THR A 604 -33.36 34.32 -20.31
N GLY A 605 -32.11 34.65 -19.99
CA GLY A 605 -31.14 35.21 -20.93
C GLY A 605 -30.47 34.13 -21.78
N GLU A 606 -29.47 34.55 -22.56
CA GLU A 606 -28.56 33.59 -23.21
C GLU A 606 -27.79 32.81 -22.13
N GLY A 607 -27.60 31.52 -22.36
CA GLY A 607 -26.91 30.63 -21.44
C GLY A 607 -25.92 29.72 -22.14
N ARG A 608 -25.11 29.02 -21.35
CA ARG A 608 -24.15 28.02 -21.83
C ARG A 608 -24.43 26.67 -21.21
N VAL A 609 -24.16 25.62 -21.97
CA VAL A 609 -24.16 24.24 -21.48
C VAL A 609 -22.84 23.58 -21.85
N GLY A 610 -22.18 22.95 -20.88
CA GLY A 610 -20.90 22.28 -21.09
C GLY A 610 -20.30 21.74 -19.80
N GLU A 611 -18.99 21.51 -19.84
CA GLU A 611 -18.19 21.15 -18.68
C GLU A 611 -17.77 22.38 -17.88
N VAL A 612 -17.54 22.15 -16.59
CA VAL A 612 -16.95 23.12 -15.67
C VAL A 612 -15.44 23.20 -15.93
N ALA A 613 -14.92 24.41 -16.07
CA ALA A 613 -13.50 24.67 -16.21
C ALA A 613 -13.11 25.97 -15.50
N GLU A 614 -11.82 26.22 -15.34
CA GLU A 614 -11.32 27.51 -14.86
C GLU A 614 -11.74 28.63 -15.83
N ALA A 615 -12.27 29.74 -15.31
CA ALA A 615 -12.80 30.81 -16.16
C ALA A 615 -11.77 31.35 -17.15
N ARG A 616 -10.50 31.47 -16.73
CA ARG A 616 -9.38 31.92 -17.58
C ARG A 616 -9.09 31.03 -18.79
N LEU A 617 -9.60 29.80 -18.83
CA LEU A 617 -9.40 28.85 -19.93
C LEU A 617 -10.56 28.85 -20.93
N VAL A 618 -11.68 29.49 -20.58
CA VAL A 618 -12.94 29.42 -21.34
C VAL A 618 -13.16 30.64 -22.25
N GLY A 619 -12.33 31.69 -22.11
CA GLY A 619 -12.39 32.90 -22.92
C GLY A 619 -13.08 34.04 -22.18
#